data_AF-A0A7W0YVH0-F1
#
_entry.id   AF-A0A7W0YVH0-F1
#
_cell.length_a   1.000
_cell.length_b   1.000
_cell.length_c   1.000
_cell.angle_alpha   90.00
_cell.angle_beta   90.00
_cell.angle_gamma   90.00
#
_symmetry.space_group_name_H-M   'P 1'
#
loop_
_entity.id
_entity.type
_entity.pdbx_description
1 polymer ?
#
loop_
_entity_poly.entity_id
_entity_poly.type
_entity_poly.pdbx_seq_one_letter_code
_entity_poly.pdbx_strand_id
1 'polypeptide(L)'
;MLFVGDVVGSAGRRVIRSMLGELRHELGADFVVDNGENASGGIGITPKHANELFAAGADVITLGNHTYRHREVWPYLQERREIIRPANFLASQPGRGTAMIERGGVTLGVVNLAGNLYMNHAAPALLAADVALNEVGQADYVLVDIHAEATSEKVALG
;
A
#
# COMPACT_ATOMS: atom_id res chain seq x y z
N MET A 1 -3.31 -5.56 14.05
CA MET A 1 -2.88 -4.91 12.79
C MET A 1 -3.12 -3.42 12.89
N LEU A 2 -2.17 -2.61 12.42
CA LEU A 2 -2.27 -1.16 12.30
C LEU A 2 -2.20 -0.79 10.82
N PHE A 3 -3.18 0.00 10.35
CA PHE A 3 -3.13 0.63 9.04
C PHE A 3 -2.98 2.14 9.22
N VAL A 4 -2.02 2.73 8.53
CA VAL A 4 -1.79 4.17 8.51
C VAL A 4 -2.15 4.70 7.13
N GLY A 5 -3.09 5.65 7.08
CA GLY A 5 -3.46 6.33 5.84
C GLY A 5 -2.31 7.19 5.28
N ASP A 6 -2.62 7.93 4.23
CA ASP A 6 -1.65 8.69 3.43
C ASP A 6 -0.58 9.44 4.24
N VAL A 7 0.66 8.97 4.11
CA VAL A 7 1.82 9.66 4.65
C VAL A 7 2.22 10.79 3.72
N VAL A 8 1.91 12.04 4.11
CA VAL A 8 2.11 13.20 3.24
C VAL A 8 3.42 13.94 3.55
N GLY A 9 4.35 13.89 2.59
CA GLY A 9 5.56 14.71 2.55
C GLY A 9 6.47 14.55 3.78
N SER A 10 7.32 15.55 4.01
CA SER A 10 8.29 15.50 5.12
C SER A 10 7.63 15.51 6.49
N ALA A 11 6.45 16.11 6.62
CA ALA A 11 5.70 16.19 7.88
C ALA A 11 5.17 14.81 8.28
N GLY A 12 4.48 14.11 7.37
CA GLY A 12 4.01 12.75 7.60
C GLY A 12 5.15 11.81 7.97
N ARG A 13 6.24 11.80 7.18
CA ARG A 13 7.40 10.94 7.48
C ARG A 13 8.06 11.23 8.83
N ARG A 14 8.05 12.49 9.31
CA ARG A 14 8.53 12.81 10.66
C ARG A 14 7.67 12.19 11.74
N VAL A 15 6.35 12.29 11.61
CA VAL A 15 5.38 11.71 12.58
C VAL A 15 5.52 10.20 12.64
N ILE A 16 5.55 9.54 11.47
CA ILE A 16 5.75 8.10 11.36
C ILE A 16 7.03 7.68 12.08
N ARG A 17 8.16 8.33 11.77
CA ARG A 17 9.44 8.01 12.41
C ARG A 17 9.43 8.18 13.93
N SER A 18 8.69 9.15 14.47
CA SER A 18 8.65 9.40 15.91
C SER A 18 7.67 8.51 16.67
N MET A 19 6.56 8.10 16.06
CA MET A 19 5.41 7.52 16.80
C MET A 19 5.09 6.09 16.40
N LEU A 20 5.44 5.64 15.19
CA LEU A 20 4.95 4.35 14.67
C LEU A 20 5.39 3.17 15.53
N GLY A 21 6.65 3.17 15.98
CA GLY A 21 7.17 2.13 16.87
C GLY A 21 6.47 2.06 18.22
N GLU A 22 6.20 3.22 18.83
CA GLU A 22 5.47 3.32 20.11
C GLU A 22 4.03 2.84 19.95
N LEU A 23 3.33 3.32 18.91
CA LEU A 23 1.96 2.91 18.61
C LEU A 23 1.86 1.41 18.33
N ARG A 24 2.82 0.85 17.59
CA ARG A 24 2.88 -0.60 17.33
C ARG A 24 2.95 -1.38 18.64
N HIS A 25 3.79 -0.94 19.57
CA HIS A 25 3.95 -1.59 20.87
C HIS A 25 2.70 -1.42 21.76
N GLU A 26 2.19 -0.20 21.87
CA GLU A 26 1.01 0.12 22.69
C GLU A 26 -0.23 -0.64 22.24
N LEU A 27 -0.46 -0.72 20.93
CA LEU A 27 -1.61 -1.41 20.35
C LEU A 27 -1.40 -2.92 20.20
N GLY A 28 -0.21 -3.44 20.51
CA GLY A 28 0.15 -4.84 20.26
C GLY A 28 -0.01 -5.24 18.80
N ALA A 29 0.34 -4.37 17.86
CA ALA A 29 0.12 -4.61 16.44
C ALA A 29 1.20 -5.52 15.86
N ASP A 30 0.80 -6.73 15.44
CA ASP A 30 1.69 -7.67 14.75
C ASP A 30 2.12 -7.15 13.37
N PHE A 31 1.16 -6.61 12.62
CA PHE A 31 1.36 -6.10 11.27
C PHE A 31 1.10 -4.60 11.18
N VAL A 32 1.95 -3.88 10.45
CA VAL A 32 1.83 -2.45 10.15
C VAL A 32 1.85 -2.22 8.64
N VAL A 33 0.84 -1.53 8.13
CA VAL A 33 0.73 -1.19 6.70
C VAL A 33 0.55 0.32 6.56
N ASP A 34 1.40 0.96 5.78
CA ASP A 34 1.38 2.41 5.54
C ASP A 34 0.99 2.72 4.10
N ASN A 35 0.06 3.65 3.88
CA ASN A 35 -0.12 4.24 2.55
C ASN A 35 0.94 5.33 2.31
N GLY A 36 1.91 5.03 1.44
CA GLY A 36 3.05 5.89 1.15
C GLY A 36 2.89 6.77 -0.08
N GLU A 37 1.71 6.87 -0.68
CA GLU A 37 1.58 7.42 -2.04
C GLU A 37 1.90 8.92 -2.16
N ASN A 38 1.89 9.65 -1.05
CA ASN A 38 2.20 11.08 -1.00
C ASN A 38 3.49 11.38 -0.21
N ALA A 39 4.31 10.35 0.04
CA ALA A 39 5.45 10.44 0.94
C ALA A 39 6.54 11.38 0.42
N SER A 40 6.75 11.52 -0.88
CA SER A 40 7.82 12.35 -1.47
C SER A 40 7.32 13.70 -1.93
N GLY A 41 7.62 14.77 -1.19
CA GLY A 41 7.24 16.13 -1.59
C GLY A 41 5.72 16.34 -1.71
N GLY A 42 4.92 15.46 -1.10
CA GLY A 42 3.46 15.47 -1.17
C GLY A 42 2.88 14.71 -2.36
N ILE A 43 3.70 14.07 -3.21
CA ILE A 43 3.22 13.34 -4.39
C ILE A 43 4.19 12.23 -4.83
N GLY A 44 3.73 11.00 -4.81
CA GLY A 44 4.53 9.81 -5.09
C GLY A 44 5.47 9.44 -3.95
N ILE A 45 6.35 8.47 -4.24
CA ILE A 45 7.36 7.98 -3.30
C ILE A 45 8.70 7.75 -4.02
N THR A 46 9.81 7.88 -3.30
CA THR A 46 11.15 7.52 -3.76
C THR A 46 11.68 6.33 -2.97
N PRO A 47 12.65 5.54 -3.49
CA PRO A 47 13.26 4.44 -2.74
C PRO A 47 13.80 4.87 -1.38
N LYS A 48 14.41 6.05 -1.31
CA LYS A 48 14.89 6.64 -0.05
C LYS A 48 13.75 6.80 0.96
N HIS A 49 12.65 7.44 0.58
CA HIS A 49 11.55 7.70 1.51
C HIS A 49 10.75 6.43 1.82
N ALA A 50 10.65 5.47 0.90
CA ALA A 50 10.12 4.14 1.21
C ALA A 50 10.96 3.44 2.28
N ASN A 51 12.29 3.46 2.14
CA ASN A 51 13.19 2.91 3.15
C ASN A 51 13.06 3.61 4.51
N GLU A 52 12.79 4.92 4.54
CA GLU A 52 12.49 5.65 5.79
C GLU A 52 11.24 5.10 6.49
N LEU A 53 10.17 4.78 5.74
CA LEU A 53 8.94 4.20 6.30
C LEU A 53 9.15 2.77 6.80
N PHE A 54 9.83 1.94 6.01
CA PHE A 54 10.20 0.58 6.44
C PHE A 54 11.07 0.60 7.71
N ALA A 55 12.06 1.50 7.77
CA ALA A 55 12.91 1.65 8.96
C ALA A 55 12.14 2.16 10.18
N ALA A 56 11.03 2.87 9.99
CA ALA A 56 10.15 3.32 11.07
C ALA A 56 9.20 2.21 11.59
N GLY A 57 9.10 1.09 10.88
CA GLY A 57 8.35 -0.09 11.34
C GLY A 57 7.19 -0.53 10.44
N ALA A 58 7.01 0.09 9.26
CA ALA A 58 6.07 -0.41 8.26
C ALA A 58 6.51 -1.80 7.77
N ASP A 59 5.58 -2.75 7.72
CA ASP A 59 5.83 -4.09 7.17
C ASP A 59 5.48 -4.13 5.67
N VAL A 60 4.40 -3.44 5.26
CA VAL A 60 4.02 -3.26 3.85
C VAL A 60 3.72 -1.78 3.59
N ILE A 61 4.06 -1.29 2.40
CA ILE A 61 3.69 0.03 1.90
C ILE A 61 2.70 -0.14 0.74
N THR A 62 1.50 0.39 0.88
CA THR A 62 0.57 0.57 -0.24
C THR A 62 0.80 1.94 -0.89
N LEU A 63 0.40 2.06 -2.16
CA LEU A 63 0.48 3.29 -2.94
C LEU A 63 -0.88 3.62 -3.58
N GLY A 64 -0.96 4.63 -4.42
CA GLY A 64 -2.20 5.02 -5.09
C GLY A 64 -1.94 5.53 -6.51
N ASN A 65 -2.75 6.48 -6.96
CA ASN A 65 -2.65 7.10 -8.28
C ASN A 65 -1.31 7.84 -8.47
N HIS A 66 -0.60 8.19 -7.41
CA HIS A 66 0.71 8.84 -7.49
C HIS A 66 1.92 7.88 -7.53
N THR A 67 1.70 6.57 -7.65
CA THR A 67 2.76 5.53 -7.67
C THR A 67 3.97 5.91 -8.54
N TYR A 68 3.77 6.27 -9.82
CA TYR A 68 4.87 6.40 -10.80
C TYR A 68 5.44 7.82 -10.96
N ARG A 69 5.12 8.74 -10.04
CA ARG A 69 5.53 10.16 -10.16
C ARG A 69 7.04 10.38 -10.09
N HIS A 70 7.77 9.47 -9.43
CA HIS A 70 9.24 9.47 -9.39
C HIS A 70 9.79 8.25 -10.15
N ARG A 71 10.55 8.47 -11.22
CA ARG A 71 11.07 7.38 -12.08
C ARG A 71 11.97 6.39 -11.33
N GLU A 72 12.67 6.85 -10.31
CA GLU A 72 13.51 6.04 -9.44
C GLU A 72 12.75 4.95 -8.66
N VAL A 73 11.42 5.08 -8.47
CA VAL A 73 10.65 4.02 -7.77
C VAL A 73 10.40 2.81 -8.67
N TRP A 74 10.54 2.94 -9.99
CA TRP A 74 10.15 1.91 -10.95
C TRP A 74 10.94 0.60 -10.77
N PRO A 75 12.29 0.59 -10.76
CA PRO A 75 13.05 -0.62 -10.48
C PRO A 75 12.84 -1.11 -9.05
N TYR A 76 12.68 -0.18 -8.10
CA TYR A 76 12.49 -0.51 -6.69
C TYR A 76 11.21 -1.31 -6.43
N LEU A 77 10.12 -1.01 -7.15
CA LEU A 77 8.86 -1.78 -7.11
C LEU A 77 9.02 -3.22 -7.63
N GLN A 78 10.01 -3.48 -8.48
CA GLN A 78 10.28 -4.84 -8.97
C GLN A 78 11.13 -5.64 -7.96
N GLU A 79 12.07 -4.96 -7.31
CA GLU A 79 13.04 -5.56 -6.39
C GLU A 79 12.42 -5.89 -5.02
N ARG A 80 11.64 -4.97 -4.45
CA ARG A 80 11.08 -5.10 -3.11
C ARG A 80 9.60 -5.48 -3.18
N ARG A 81 9.22 -6.60 -2.55
CA ARG A 81 7.86 -7.17 -2.68
C ARG A 81 6.84 -6.54 -1.74
N GLU A 82 7.32 -5.91 -0.67
CA GLU A 82 6.52 -5.32 0.40
C GLU A 82 6.09 -3.88 0.10
N ILE A 83 6.38 -3.35 -1.09
CA ILE A 83 5.82 -2.10 -1.59
C ILE A 83 4.95 -2.39 -2.81
N ILE A 84 3.66 -2.10 -2.70
CA ILE A 84 2.65 -2.53 -3.66
C ILE A 84 1.91 -1.34 -4.27
N ARG A 85 1.65 -1.43 -5.57
CA ARG A 85 0.89 -0.45 -6.35
C ARG A 85 -0.53 -0.97 -6.58
N PRO A 86 -1.50 -0.15 -7.00
CA PRO A 86 -2.85 -0.63 -7.30
C PRO A 86 -2.84 -1.81 -8.28
N ALA A 87 -3.46 -2.95 -7.93
CA ALA A 87 -3.44 -4.19 -8.69
C ALA A 87 -4.07 -4.05 -10.08
N ASN A 88 -5.03 -3.14 -10.21
CA ASN A 88 -5.70 -2.82 -11.47
C ASN A 88 -4.93 -1.85 -12.39
N PHE A 89 -3.68 -1.51 -12.07
CA PHE A 89 -2.75 -0.91 -13.04
C PHE A 89 -2.28 -1.93 -14.09
N LEU A 90 -1.79 -1.43 -15.23
CA LEU A 90 -1.39 -2.27 -16.35
C LEU A 90 -0.30 -3.26 -15.91
N ALA A 91 -0.42 -4.52 -16.35
CA ALA A 91 0.56 -5.57 -16.02
C ALA A 91 1.98 -5.26 -16.51
N SER A 92 2.13 -4.42 -17.54
CA SER A 92 3.42 -3.94 -18.04
C SER A 92 4.07 -2.88 -17.16
N GLN A 93 3.34 -2.27 -16.22
CA GLN A 93 3.88 -1.27 -15.31
C GLN A 93 4.60 -1.94 -14.13
N PRO A 94 5.74 -1.38 -13.66
CA PRO A 94 6.56 -1.99 -12.63
C PRO A 94 5.82 -2.22 -11.31
N GLY A 95 6.12 -3.33 -10.65
CA GLY A 95 5.57 -3.67 -9.34
C GLY A 95 4.37 -4.60 -9.38
N ARG A 96 3.83 -4.86 -8.20
CA ARG A 96 2.78 -5.85 -7.95
C ARG A 96 1.60 -5.23 -7.19
N GLY A 97 0.45 -5.87 -7.32
CA GLY A 97 -0.80 -5.50 -6.66
C GLY A 97 -0.96 -6.00 -5.23
N THR A 98 -0.16 -7.01 -4.86
CA THR A 98 -0.35 -7.81 -3.66
C THR A 98 0.97 -8.09 -2.94
N ALA A 99 0.90 -8.21 -1.62
CA ALA A 99 1.99 -8.68 -0.77
C ALA A 99 1.46 -9.73 0.20
N MET A 100 2.34 -10.64 0.64
CA MET A 100 2.05 -11.62 1.68
C MET A 100 3.19 -11.59 2.69
N ILE A 101 2.87 -11.36 3.94
CA ILE A 101 3.84 -11.30 5.04
C ILE A 101 3.41 -12.26 6.16
N GLU A 102 4.37 -12.72 6.95
CA GLU A 102 4.14 -13.68 8.04
C GLU A 102 4.81 -13.17 9.33
N ARG A 103 4.09 -13.29 10.45
CA ARG A 103 4.65 -13.10 11.79
C ARG A 103 4.03 -14.08 12.77
N GLY A 104 4.90 -14.82 13.46
CA GLY A 104 4.48 -15.70 14.55
C GLY A 104 3.56 -16.84 14.09
N GLY A 105 3.71 -17.28 12.84
CA GLY A 105 2.86 -18.31 12.23
C GLY A 105 1.51 -17.80 11.71
N VAL A 106 1.26 -16.49 11.79
CA VAL A 106 0.07 -15.84 11.20
C VAL A 106 0.48 -15.12 9.92
N THR A 107 -0.31 -15.26 8.87
CA THR A 107 -0.09 -14.66 7.56
C THR A 107 -1.08 -13.54 7.25
N LEU A 108 -0.59 -12.44 6.69
CA LEU A 108 -1.39 -11.33 6.20
C LEU A 108 -1.15 -11.15 4.70
N GLY A 109 -2.22 -11.28 3.93
CA GLY A 109 -2.30 -10.82 2.54
C GLY A 109 -2.67 -9.34 2.50
N VAL A 110 -1.97 -8.54 1.72
CA VAL A 110 -2.28 -7.13 1.50
C VAL A 110 -2.56 -6.93 0.02
N VAL A 111 -3.71 -6.35 -0.30
CA VAL A 111 -4.15 -6.01 -1.65
C VAL A 111 -4.28 -4.50 -1.75
N ASN A 112 -3.76 -3.94 -2.83
CA ASN A 112 -3.93 -2.52 -3.14
C ASN A 112 -4.78 -2.37 -4.41
N LEU A 113 -5.76 -1.48 -4.41
CA LEU A 113 -6.66 -1.21 -5.53
C LEU A 113 -6.85 0.30 -5.72
N ALA A 114 -7.08 0.70 -6.97
CA ALA A 114 -7.49 2.05 -7.31
C ALA A 114 -8.95 2.03 -7.75
N GLY A 115 -9.78 2.97 -7.29
CA GLY A 115 -11.09 3.23 -7.88
C GLY A 115 -11.02 3.60 -9.36
N ASN A 116 -12.16 3.63 -10.04
CA ASN A 116 -12.24 3.97 -11.46
C ASN A 116 -12.90 5.33 -11.67
N LEU A 117 -13.88 5.69 -10.83
CA LEU A 117 -14.60 6.93 -10.96
C LEU A 117 -13.66 8.11 -10.64
N TYR A 118 -13.50 9.01 -11.61
CA TYR A 118 -12.58 10.16 -11.59
C TYR A 118 -11.07 9.85 -11.62
N MET A 119 -10.70 8.58 -11.67
CA MET A 119 -9.30 8.15 -11.77
C MET A 119 -9.02 7.49 -13.12
N ASN A 120 -8.17 8.12 -13.92
CA ASN A 120 -7.87 7.61 -15.26
C ASN A 120 -6.92 6.41 -15.21
N HIS A 121 -7.20 5.41 -16.07
CA HIS A 121 -6.28 4.36 -16.54
C HIS A 121 -6.14 3.06 -15.74
N ALA A 122 -7.07 2.74 -14.84
CA ALA A 122 -7.10 1.44 -14.18
C ALA A 122 -8.15 0.50 -14.80
N ALA A 123 -7.87 -0.80 -14.85
CA ALA A 123 -8.90 -1.81 -15.09
C ALA A 123 -10.00 -1.72 -14.02
N PRO A 124 -11.21 -2.25 -14.26
CA PRO A 124 -12.28 -2.22 -13.26
C PRO A 124 -11.83 -2.81 -11.92
N ALA A 125 -11.92 -2.02 -10.85
CA ALA A 125 -11.41 -2.36 -9.52
C ALA A 125 -12.04 -3.65 -8.99
N LEU A 126 -13.35 -3.83 -9.17
CA LEU A 126 -14.10 -5.03 -8.78
C LEU A 126 -13.52 -6.30 -9.43
N LEU A 127 -13.28 -6.29 -10.74
CA LEU A 127 -12.73 -7.46 -11.44
C LEU A 127 -11.30 -7.77 -11.00
N ALA A 128 -10.51 -6.72 -10.77
CA ALA A 128 -9.14 -6.88 -10.29
C ALA A 128 -9.09 -7.36 -8.83
N ALA A 129 -10.09 -7.00 -8.01
CA ALA A 129 -10.20 -7.46 -6.64
C ALA A 129 -10.31 -8.98 -6.58
N ASP A 130 -11.18 -9.60 -7.38
CA ASP A 130 -11.33 -11.06 -7.42
C ASP A 130 -10.00 -11.77 -7.74
N VAL A 131 -9.25 -11.26 -8.71
CA VAL A 131 -7.95 -11.82 -9.08
C VAL A 131 -6.94 -11.64 -7.94
N ALA A 132 -6.82 -10.43 -7.39
CA ALA A 132 -5.88 -10.13 -6.32
C ALA A 132 -6.18 -10.89 -5.03
N LEU A 133 -7.46 -11.04 -4.67
CA LEU A 133 -7.90 -11.82 -3.51
C LEU A 133 -7.56 -13.30 -3.67
N ASN A 134 -7.69 -13.86 -4.87
CA ASN A 134 -7.25 -15.23 -5.13
C ASN A 134 -5.74 -15.41 -4.97
N GLU A 135 -4.91 -14.42 -5.36
CA GLU A 135 -3.45 -14.49 -5.17
C GLU A 135 -3.03 -14.58 -3.70
N VAL A 136 -3.80 -13.94 -2.81
CA VAL A 136 -3.52 -13.93 -1.36
C VAL A 136 -4.46 -14.82 -0.56
N GLY A 137 -5.31 -15.62 -1.20
CA GLY A 137 -6.39 -16.38 -0.55
C GLY A 137 -5.94 -17.51 0.38
N GLN A 138 -4.64 -17.79 0.45
CA GLN A 138 -4.04 -18.71 1.43
C GLN A 138 -3.64 -18.00 2.74
N ALA A 139 -3.72 -16.67 2.80
CA ALA A 139 -3.42 -15.94 4.01
C ALA A 139 -4.54 -16.10 5.06
N ASP A 140 -4.16 -16.12 6.34
CA ASP A 140 -5.11 -16.17 7.46
C ASP A 140 -6.01 -14.92 7.50
N TYR A 141 -5.42 -13.77 7.15
CA TYR A 141 -6.10 -12.48 7.06
C TYR A 141 -5.77 -11.78 5.75
N VAL A 142 -6.73 -11.00 5.23
CA VAL A 142 -6.53 -10.16 4.06
C VAL A 142 -6.92 -8.71 4.37
N LEU A 143 -6.02 -7.78 4.10
CA LEU A 143 -6.26 -6.34 4.12
C LEU A 143 -6.37 -5.84 2.68
N VAL A 144 -7.44 -5.10 2.37
CA VAL A 144 -7.61 -4.41 1.09
C VAL A 144 -7.54 -2.90 1.31
N ASP A 145 -6.53 -2.26 0.73
CA ASP A 145 -6.47 -0.80 0.62
C ASP A 145 -7.08 -0.38 -0.73
N ILE A 146 -8.20 0.34 -0.67
CA ILE A 146 -8.85 0.93 -1.84
C ILE A 146 -8.64 2.44 -1.88
N HIS A 147 -7.73 2.85 -2.76
CA HIS A 147 -7.50 4.25 -3.06
C HIS A 147 -8.56 4.72 -4.08
N ALA A 148 -9.63 5.37 -3.63
CA ALA A 148 -10.71 5.85 -4.50
C ALA A 148 -11.22 7.24 -4.06
N GLU A 149 -11.69 8.05 -5.01
CA GLU A 149 -12.32 9.35 -4.71
C GLU A 149 -13.81 9.19 -4.40
N ALA A 150 -14.52 8.36 -5.15
CA ALA A 150 -15.95 8.19 -5.03
C ALA A 150 -16.34 7.34 -3.81
N THR A 151 -17.20 7.89 -2.95
CA THR A 151 -17.75 7.16 -1.81
C THR A 151 -18.57 5.94 -2.23
N SER A 152 -19.27 6.01 -3.36
CA SER A 152 -20.06 4.91 -3.90
C SER A 152 -19.21 3.69 -4.28
N GLU A 153 -18.02 3.89 -4.86
CA GLU A 153 -17.11 2.78 -5.20
C GLU A 153 -16.54 2.12 -3.94
N LYS A 154 -16.21 2.91 -2.92
CA LYS A 154 -15.75 2.37 -1.62
C LYS A 154 -16.82 1.50 -0.97
N VAL A 155 -18.08 1.97 -0.96
CA VAL A 155 -19.20 1.22 -0.39
C VAL A 155 -19.54 -0.03 -1.22
N ALA A 156 -19.41 0.03 -2.55
CA ALA A 156 -19.71 -1.13 -3.39
C ALA A 156 -18.68 -2.27 -3.28
N LEU A 157 -17.45 -1.96 -2.85
CA LEU A 157 -16.37 -2.93 -2.68
C LEU A 157 -16.26 -3.52 -1.26
N GLY A 158 -16.80 -2.83 -0.24
CA GLY A 158 -16.77 -3.26 1.17
C GLY A 158 -17.99 -4.09 1.55
#